data_AF-A0A2D8XAB8-F1
#
_entry.id   AF-A0A2D8XAB8-F1
#
_cell.length_a   1.000
_cell.length_b   1.000
_cell.length_c   1.000
_cell.angle_alpha   90.00
_cell.angle_beta   90.00
_cell.angle_gamma   90.00
#
_symmetry.space_group_name_H-M   'P 1'
#
loop_
_entity.id
_entity.type
_entity.pdbx_description
1 polymer ?
#
loop_
_entity_poly.entity_id
_entity_poly.type
_entity_poly.pdbx_seq_one_letter_code
_entity_poly.pdbx_strand_id
1 'polypeptide(L)'
;MKGELENEPDWNALYEADPIAYVREKDVWNEKKQKLQAVQAETQRLQQESAVKQQQQIQKFVEYGNQQLLDQIPEWQDSEIANKEKLSIKEYGMNVLGYTPQEMDQVYDYRVLLGLRNAWLQHKTQQATKVKPTEKKAVARTARPGTSNVPKTTTPVKRARQKLAKTGKVQDAAKLFEQLI
;
A
#
# COMPACT_ATOMS: atom_id res chain seq x y z
N MET A 1 -34.25 -0.60 35.25
CA MET A 1 -34.30 0.85 35.56
C MET A 1 -35.11 1.70 34.57
N LYS A 2 -35.08 1.49 33.24
CA LYS A 2 -35.98 2.25 32.33
C LYS A 2 -37.45 1.80 32.38
N GLY A 3 -37.73 0.52 32.58
CA GLY A 3 -39.11 -0.01 32.65
C GLY A 3 -39.86 0.23 33.97
N GLU A 4 -39.22 0.82 34.99
CA GLU A 4 -39.88 1.09 36.30
C GLU A 4 -40.55 2.47 36.35
N LEU A 5 -40.31 3.34 35.37
CA LEU A 5 -40.99 4.63 35.22
C LEU A 5 -42.03 4.63 34.09
N GLU A 6 -42.24 3.52 33.38
CA GLU A 6 -43.26 3.41 32.31
C GLU A 6 -44.68 3.16 32.86
N ASN A 7 -44.81 2.77 34.12
CA ASN A 7 -46.10 2.73 34.83
C ASN A 7 -46.20 3.95 35.75
N GLU A 8 -46.55 5.10 35.18
CA GLU A 8 -46.96 6.25 35.99
C GLU A 8 -48.25 5.86 36.76
N PRO A 9 -48.26 5.91 38.11
CA PRO A 9 -49.48 5.70 38.88
C PRO A 9 -50.56 6.70 38.47
N ASP A 10 -51.83 6.31 38.50
CA ASP A 10 -52.94 7.26 38.29
C ASP A 10 -53.01 8.24 39.48
N TRP A 11 -52.32 9.35 39.33
CA TRP A 11 -52.16 10.40 40.34
C TRP A 11 -53.48 11.05 40.74
N ASN A 12 -54.46 11.09 39.84
CA ASN A 12 -55.77 11.71 40.10
C ASN A 12 -56.63 10.79 40.97
N ALA A 13 -56.68 9.49 40.65
CA ALA A 13 -57.42 8.51 41.44
C ALA A 13 -56.83 8.36 42.86
N LEU A 14 -55.50 8.42 43.01
CA LEU A 14 -54.83 8.37 44.31
C LEU A 14 -55.08 9.61 45.17
N TYR A 15 -55.15 10.79 44.56
CA TYR A 15 -55.42 12.04 45.26
C TYR A 15 -56.85 12.12 45.81
N GLU A 16 -57.83 11.62 45.05
CA GLU A 16 -59.24 11.57 45.47
C GLU A 16 -59.49 10.52 46.57
N ALA A 17 -58.75 9.40 46.53
CA ALA A 17 -58.91 8.30 47.50
C ALA A 17 -58.17 8.54 48.83
N ASP A 18 -56.92 9.03 48.80
CA ASP A 18 -56.12 9.32 50.00
C ASP A 18 -55.06 10.41 49.72
N PRO A 19 -55.34 11.67 50.11
CA PRO A 19 -54.41 12.79 49.94
C PRO A 19 -53.05 12.62 50.66
N ILE A 20 -52.98 11.83 51.73
CA ILE A 20 -51.73 11.60 52.50
C ILE A 20 -50.87 10.56 51.78
N ALA A 21 -51.48 9.47 51.31
CA ALA A 21 -50.78 8.46 50.52
C ALA A 21 -50.24 9.04 49.21
N TYR A 22 -51.00 9.95 48.57
CA TYR A 22 -50.56 10.67 47.37
C TYR A 22 -49.24 11.41 47.55
N VAL A 23 -49.07 12.17 48.64
CA VAL A 23 -47.83 12.94 48.89
C VAL A 23 -46.63 12.00 49.04
N ARG A 24 -46.79 10.90 49.78
CA ARG A 24 -45.73 9.91 49.96
C ARG A 24 -45.32 9.25 48.65
N GLU A 25 -46.28 8.81 47.83
CA GLU A 25 -45.99 8.19 46.52
C GLU A 25 -45.36 9.18 45.55
N LYS A 26 -45.79 10.44 45.57
CA LYS A 26 -45.19 11.52 44.77
C LYS A 26 -43.74 11.80 45.16
N ASP A 27 -43.43 11.80 46.45
CA ASP A 27 -42.07 11.97 46.94
C ASP A 27 -41.16 10.80 46.52
N VAL A 28 -41.64 9.56 46.67
CA VAL A 28 -40.93 8.36 46.20
C VAL A 28 -40.69 8.38 44.69
N TRP A 29 -41.69 8.80 43.92
CA TRP A 29 -41.57 8.95 42.46
C TRP A 29 -40.57 10.04 42.08
N ASN A 30 -40.60 11.18 42.75
CA ASN A 30 -39.65 12.27 42.54
C ASN A 30 -38.22 11.82 42.86
N GLU A 31 -38.02 11.08 43.96
CA GLU A 31 -36.71 10.53 44.32
C GLU A 31 -36.20 9.54 43.26
N LYS A 32 -37.07 8.64 42.76
CA LYS A 32 -36.73 7.72 41.66
C LYS A 32 -36.35 8.47 40.39
N LYS A 33 -37.11 9.51 40.03
CA LYS A 33 -36.84 10.36 38.86
C LYS A 33 -35.50 11.09 39.00
N GLN A 34 -35.21 11.67 40.17
CA GLN A 34 -33.94 12.32 40.45
C GLN A 34 -32.76 11.34 40.37
N LYS A 35 -32.89 10.14 40.96
CA LYS A 35 -31.87 9.09 40.85
C LYS A 35 -31.63 8.67 39.40
N LEU A 36 -32.69 8.49 38.62
CA LEU A 36 -32.53 8.14 37.20
C LEU A 36 -31.82 9.26 36.42
N GLN A 37 -32.21 10.51 36.65
CA GLN A 37 -31.56 11.66 36.02
C GLN A 37 -30.07 11.74 36.37
N ALA A 38 -29.71 11.50 37.65
CA ALA A 38 -28.32 11.46 38.08
C ALA A 38 -27.53 10.33 37.39
N VAL A 39 -28.10 9.12 37.30
CA VAL A 39 -27.47 7.99 36.60
C VAL A 39 -27.30 8.25 35.11
N GLN A 40 -28.30 8.87 34.46
CA GLN A 40 -28.21 9.25 33.06
C GLN A 40 -27.11 10.28 32.82
N ALA A 41 -27.03 11.31 33.67
CA ALA A 41 -25.99 12.32 33.60
C ALA A 41 -24.58 11.71 33.78
N GLU A 42 -24.41 10.80 34.75
CA GLU A 42 -23.13 10.12 34.98
C GLU A 42 -22.75 9.21 33.80
N THR A 43 -23.74 8.49 33.24
CA THR A 43 -23.52 7.63 32.07
C THR A 43 -23.10 8.46 30.85
N GLN A 44 -23.75 9.60 30.62
CA GLN A 44 -23.41 10.50 29.53
C GLN A 44 -22.00 11.09 29.72
N ARG A 45 -21.64 11.48 30.94
CA ARG A 45 -20.29 11.96 31.27
C ARG A 45 -19.24 10.88 31.00
N LEU A 46 -19.50 9.65 31.43
CA LEU A 46 -18.58 8.52 31.22
C LEU A 46 -18.43 8.19 29.73
N GLN A 47 -19.50 8.25 28.95
CA GLN A 47 -19.43 8.06 27.49
C GLN A 47 -18.58 9.12 26.81
N GLN A 48 -18.75 10.39 27.19
CA GLN A 48 -17.92 11.49 26.68
C GLN A 48 -16.44 11.29 27.06
N GLU A 49 -16.16 10.96 28.32
CA GLU A 49 -14.80 10.70 28.80
C GLU A 49 -14.16 9.51 28.08
N SER A 50 -14.91 8.43 27.86
CA SER A 50 -14.45 7.25 27.11
C SER A 50 -14.13 7.59 25.65
N ALA A 51 -14.97 8.38 24.99
CA ALA A 51 -14.73 8.81 23.61
C ALA A 51 -13.44 9.65 23.49
N VAL A 52 -13.23 10.58 24.42
CA VAL A 52 -11.99 11.38 24.47
C VAL A 52 -10.76 10.49 24.71
N LYS A 53 -10.83 9.55 25.65
CA LYS A 53 -9.73 8.60 25.91
C LYS A 53 -9.43 7.73 24.70
N GLN A 54 -10.46 7.23 24.02
CA GLN A 54 -10.29 6.44 22.80
C GLN A 54 -9.60 7.26 21.70
N GLN A 55 -10.03 8.51 21.50
CA GLN A 55 -9.42 9.41 20.53
C GLN A 55 -7.95 9.67 20.85
N GLN A 56 -7.60 9.90 22.13
CA GLN A 56 -6.22 10.07 22.56
C GLN A 56 -5.38 8.80 22.33
N GLN A 57 -5.94 7.62 22.57
CA GLN A 57 -5.25 6.35 22.29
C GLN A 57 -4.98 6.17 20.80
N ILE A 58 -5.96 6.50 19.95
CA ILE A 58 -5.79 6.46 18.49
C ILE A 58 -4.70 7.44 18.06
N GLN A 59 -4.70 8.68 18.56
CA GLN A 59 -3.67 9.68 18.24
C GLN A 59 -2.27 9.18 18.60
N LYS A 60 -2.09 8.65 19.83
CA LYS A 60 -0.80 8.07 20.26
C LYS A 60 -0.37 6.90 19.38
N PHE A 61 -1.31 6.04 18.98
CA PHE A 61 -1.03 4.92 18.10
C PHE A 61 -0.61 5.39 16.69
N VAL A 62 -1.23 6.44 16.17
CA VAL A 62 -0.87 7.06 14.89
C VAL A 62 0.51 7.71 14.95
N GLU A 63 0.82 8.44 16.03
CA GLU A 63 2.15 9.04 16.24
C GLU A 63 3.25 7.96 16.28
N TYR A 64 3.01 6.89 17.07
CA TYR A 64 3.91 5.73 17.11
C TYR A 64 4.05 5.07 15.73
N GLY A 65 2.92 4.88 15.03
CA GLY A 65 2.91 4.31 13.69
C GLY A 65 3.69 5.16 12.68
N ASN A 66 3.60 6.48 12.77
CA ASN A 66 4.37 7.39 11.93
C ASN A 66 5.87 7.27 12.18
N GLN A 67 6.31 7.14 13.43
CA GLN A 67 7.72 6.89 13.75
C GLN A 67 8.19 5.57 13.15
N GLN A 68 7.43 4.48 13.35
CA GLN A 68 7.75 3.17 12.79
C GLN A 68 7.77 3.16 11.25
N LEU A 69 6.89 3.94 10.61
CA LEU A 69 6.89 4.09 9.15
C LEU A 69 8.15 4.78 8.65
N LEU A 70 8.62 5.83 9.34
CA LEU A 70 9.86 6.52 8.96
C LEU A 70 11.10 5.65 9.19
N ASP A 71 11.10 4.81 10.23
CA ASP A 71 12.20 3.86 10.49
C ASP A 71 12.28 2.79 9.39
N GLN A 72 11.14 2.27 8.94
CA GLN A 72 11.10 1.23 7.90
C GLN A 72 11.17 1.79 6.47
N ILE A 73 10.65 3.00 6.27
CA ILE A 73 10.59 3.70 4.98
C ILE A 73 11.23 5.09 5.16
N PRO A 74 12.57 5.18 5.20
CA PRO A 74 13.25 6.45 5.35
C PRO A 74 13.01 7.42 4.19
N GLU A 75 12.62 6.90 3.02
CA GLU A 75 12.23 7.70 1.84
C GLU A 75 11.05 8.64 2.11
N TRP A 76 10.21 8.33 3.11
CA TRP A 76 9.06 9.17 3.49
C TRP A 76 9.43 10.35 4.40
N GLN A 77 10.72 10.51 4.74
CA GLN A 77 11.19 11.77 5.32
C GLN A 77 11.02 12.95 4.37
N ASP A 78 11.07 12.69 3.05
CA ASP A 78 10.70 13.67 2.04
C ASP A 78 9.18 13.67 1.85
N SER A 79 8.55 14.78 2.22
CA SER A 79 7.10 15.00 2.11
C SER A 79 6.59 14.81 0.68
N GLU A 80 7.36 15.19 -0.35
CA GLU A 80 6.94 15.04 -1.76
C GLU A 80 6.87 13.56 -2.16
N ILE A 81 7.88 12.78 -1.78
CA ILE A 81 7.93 11.34 -2.04
C ILE A 81 6.82 10.64 -1.26
N ALA A 82 6.66 10.96 0.03
CA ALA A 82 5.62 10.39 0.87
C ALA A 82 4.22 10.65 0.30
N ASN A 83 3.92 11.88 -0.13
CA ASN A 83 2.63 12.23 -0.70
C ASN A 83 2.36 11.49 -2.00
N LYS A 84 3.36 11.40 -2.89
CA LYS A 84 3.24 10.69 -4.16
C LYS A 84 3.01 9.19 -3.97
N GLU A 85 3.75 8.56 -3.05
CA GLU A 85 3.55 7.14 -2.73
C GLU A 85 2.19 6.91 -2.06
N LYS A 86 1.79 7.73 -1.09
CA LYS A 86 0.47 7.63 -0.45
C LYS A 86 -0.67 7.73 -1.47
N LEU A 87 -0.58 8.66 -2.43
CA LEU A 87 -1.56 8.77 -3.50
C LEU A 87 -1.58 7.50 -4.37
N SER A 88 -0.41 7.00 -4.76
CA SER A 88 -0.30 5.77 -5.56
C SER A 88 -0.85 4.54 -4.83
N ILE A 89 -0.64 4.45 -3.52
CA ILE A 89 -1.20 3.39 -2.66
C ILE A 89 -2.71 3.53 -2.56
N LYS A 90 -3.25 4.75 -2.41
CA LYS A 90 -4.69 5.01 -2.41
C LYS A 90 -5.32 4.59 -3.73
N GLU A 91 -4.74 5.00 -4.85
CA GLU A 91 -5.19 4.60 -6.20
C GLU A 91 -5.14 3.08 -6.40
N TYR A 92 -4.08 2.42 -5.91
CA TYR A 92 -3.98 0.96 -5.94
C TYR A 92 -5.07 0.28 -5.12
N GLY A 93 -5.30 0.75 -3.88
CA GLY A 93 -6.36 0.24 -3.01
C GLY A 93 -7.75 0.37 -3.66
N MET A 94 -8.03 1.50 -4.29
CA MET A 94 -9.31 1.73 -4.97
C MET A 94 -9.45 0.92 -6.25
N ASN A 95 -8.46 0.99 -7.15
CA ASN A 95 -8.59 0.46 -8.50
C ASN A 95 -8.31 -1.05 -8.60
N VAL A 96 -7.46 -1.59 -7.73
CA VAL A 96 -7.02 -3.00 -7.80
C VAL A 96 -7.67 -3.84 -6.70
N LEU A 97 -7.73 -3.32 -5.47
CA LEU A 97 -8.31 -4.05 -4.33
C LEU A 97 -9.81 -3.79 -4.17
N GLY A 98 -10.35 -2.73 -4.78
CA GLY A 98 -11.78 -2.40 -4.74
C GLY A 98 -12.22 -1.69 -3.48
N TYR A 99 -11.30 -1.10 -2.71
CA TYR A 99 -11.65 -0.29 -1.54
C TYR A 99 -12.33 1.02 -1.96
N THR A 100 -13.24 1.48 -1.10
CA THR A 100 -13.82 2.82 -1.24
C THR A 100 -12.82 3.88 -0.77
N PRO A 101 -12.94 5.14 -1.26
CA PRO A 101 -12.11 6.25 -0.77
C PRO A 101 -12.19 6.43 0.74
N GLN A 102 -13.36 6.21 1.34
CA GLN A 102 -13.63 6.36 2.76
C GLN A 102 -12.90 5.31 3.59
N GLU A 103 -12.85 4.06 3.13
CA GLU A 103 -12.08 3.00 3.80
C GLU A 103 -10.59 3.31 3.76
N MET A 104 -10.10 3.79 2.61
CA MET A 104 -8.69 4.20 2.47
C MET A 104 -8.31 5.36 3.39
N ASP A 105 -9.20 6.34 3.58
CA ASP A 105 -8.97 7.47 4.48
C ASP A 105 -9.05 7.08 5.96
N GLN A 106 -9.70 5.96 6.29
CA GLN A 106 -9.75 5.39 7.64
C GLN A 106 -8.55 4.48 7.94
N VAL A 107 -7.63 4.24 7.00
CA VAL A 107 -6.42 3.44 7.25
C VAL A 107 -5.40 4.29 8.02
N TYR A 108 -5.47 4.23 9.35
CA TYR A 108 -4.49 4.86 10.24
C TYR A 108 -3.49 3.87 10.87
N ASP A 109 -3.73 2.56 10.72
CA ASP A 109 -2.81 1.53 11.19
C ASP A 109 -1.62 1.40 10.24
N TYR A 110 -0.43 1.70 10.76
CA TYR A 110 0.81 1.65 10.00
C TYR A 110 1.11 0.26 9.42
N ARG A 111 0.65 -0.81 10.08
CA ARG A 111 0.85 -2.20 9.62
C ARG A 111 0.06 -2.47 8.34
N VAL A 112 -1.15 -1.94 8.28
CA VAL A 112 -2.01 -2.04 7.09
C VAL A 112 -1.40 -1.23 5.96
N LEU A 113 -0.95 -0.01 6.25
CA LEU A 113 -0.30 0.85 5.24
C LEU A 113 0.98 0.22 4.67
N LEU A 114 1.81 -0.41 5.51
CA LEU A 114 2.99 -1.18 5.08
C LEU A 114 2.60 -2.35 4.17
N GLY A 115 1.58 -3.11 4.56
CA GLY A 115 1.04 -4.20 3.75
C GLY A 115 0.57 -3.72 2.37
N LEU A 116 -0.19 -2.62 2.34
CA LEU A 116 -0.68 -2.01 1.12
C LEU A 116 0.45 -1.48 0.23
N ARG A 117 1.46 -0.82 0.81
CA ARG A 117 2.66 -0.39 0.08
C ARG A 117 3.38 -1.57 -0.56
N ASN A 118 3.60 -2.64 0.20
CA ASN A 118 4.28 -3.83 -0.31
C ASN A 118 3.48 -4.50 -1.42
N ALA A 119 2.16 -4.63 -1.25
CA ALA A 119 1.26 -5.16 -2.27
C ALA A 119 1.30 -4.30 -3.56
N TRP A 120 1.26 -2.97 -3.41
CA TRP A 120 1.39 -2.04 -4.52
C TRP A 120 2.74 -2.18 -5.25
N LEU A 121 3.86 -2.23 -4.53
CA LEU A 121 5.19 -2.42 -5.11
C LEU A 121 5.30 -3.74 -5.86
N GLN A 122 4.78 -4.82 -5.29
CA GLN A 122 4.75 -6.12 -5.95
C GLN A 122 3.88 -6.08 -7.20
N HIS A 123 2.70 -5.47 -7.13
CA HIS A 123 1.82 -5.32 -8.28
C HIS A 123 2.48 -4.52 -9.41
N LYS A 124 3.17 -3.43 -9.08
CA LYS A 124 3.95 -2.62 -10.03
C LYS A 124 5.07 -3.44 -10.68
N THR A 125 5.82 -4.22 -9.90
CA THR A 125 6.86 -5.11 -10.43
C THR A 125 6.27 -6.19 -11.34
N GLN A 126 5.14 -6.81 -10.96
CA GLN A 126 4.46 -7.80 -11.79
C GLN A 126 4.00 -7.19 -13.12
N GLN A 127 3.40 -6.00 -13.10
CA GLN A 127 3.04 -5.29 -14.34
C GLN A 127 4.26 -5.00 -15.20
N ALA A 128 5.37 -4.54 -14.61
CA ALA A 128 6.62 -4.29 -15.33
C ALA A 128 7.19 -5.57 -15.96
N THR A 129 7.13 -6.72 -15.27
CA THR A 129 7.59 -8.00 -15.82
C THR A 129 6.68 -8.59 -16.92
N LYS A 130 5.39 -8.25 -16.93
CA LYS A 130 4.47 -8.63 -18.02
C LYS A 130 4.83 -7.93 -19.33
N VAL A 131 5.43 -6.74 -19.25
CA VAL A 131 6.10 -6.15 -20.40
C VAL A 131 7.31 -7.03 -20.68
N LYS A 132 7.18 -7.95 -21.67
CA LYS A 132 8.26 -8.84 -22.10
C LYS A 132 9.56 -8.04 -22.05
N PRO A 133 10.58 -8.48 -21.29
CA PRO A 133 11.90 -7.90 -21.43
C PRO A 133 12.17 -7.89 -22.92
N THR A 134 12.26 -6.70 -23.51
CA THR A 134 12.90 -6.57 -24.79
C THR A 134 14.34 -6.88 -24.45
N GLU A 135 14.64 -8.17 -24.38
CA GLU A 135 15.97 -8.69 -24.60
C GLU A 135 16.35 -8.04 -25.93
N LYS A 136 16.98 -6.87 -25.85
CA LYS A 136 18.09 -6.61 -26.74
C LYS A 136 18.96 -7.82 -26.47
N LYS A 137 18.75 -8.87 -27.26
CA LYS A 137 19.70 -9.94 -27.47
C LYS A 137 20.92 -9.19 -27.99
N ALA A 138 21.67 -8.59 -27.08
CA ALA A 138 23.08 -8.50 -27.21
C ALA A 138 23.44 -9.98 -27.25
N VAL A 139 23.45 -10.53 -28.47
CA VAL A 139 24.18 -11.74 -28.78
C VAL A 139 25.63 -11.35 -28.56
N ALA A 140 26.00 -11.16 -27.29
CA ALA A 140 27.35 -11.31 -26.85
C ALA A 140 27.63 -12.74 -27.26
N ARG A 141 28.31 -12.89 -28.40
CA ARG A 141 28.81 -14.17 -28.86
C ARG A 141 29.74 -14.64 -27.77
N THR A 142 29.22 -15.38 -26.80
CA THR A 142 30.02 -16.07 -25.81
C THR A 142 30.96 -16.95 -26.60
N ALA A 143 32.26 -16.72 -26.44
CA ALA A 143 33.26 -17.55 -27.06
C ALA A 143 33.00 -18.99 -26.60
N ARG A 144 32.88 -19.91 -27.55
CA ARG A 144 32.72 -21.34 -27.26
C ARG A 144 33.93 -21.76 -26.42
N PRO A 145 33.76 -22.32 -25.21
CA PRO A 145 34.88 -22.78 -24.41
C PRO A 145 35.66 -23.83 -25.22
N GLY A 146 36.96 -23.60 -25.46
CA GLY A 146 37.85 -24.58 -26.07
C GLY A 146 38.28 -24.36 -27.53
N THR A 147 37.91 -23.27 -28.21
CA THR A 147 38.56 -22.98 -29.51
C THR A 147 39.81 -22.16 -29.30
N SER A 148 40.97 -22.82 -29.33
CA SER A 148 42.29 -22.18 -29.43
C SER A 148 42.27 -21.11 -30.51
N ASN A 149 42.83 -19.94 -30.21
CA ASN A 149 42.92 -18.79 -31.11
C ASN A 149 43.96 -19.09 -32.19
N VAL A 150 43.67 -20.06 -33.07
CA VAL A 150 44.52 -20.38 -34.22
C VAL A 150 44.32 -19.26 -35.24
N PRO A 151 45.34 -18.45 -35.57
CA PRO A 151 45.21 -17.45 -36.59
C PRO A 151 44.83 -18.15 -37.90
N LYS A 152 43.64 -17.85 -38.43
CA LYS A 152 43.21 -18.37 -39.73
C LYS A 152 44.22 -17.92 -40.77
N THR A 153 45.10 -18.81 -41.19
CA THR A 153 46.01 -18.57 -42.31
C THR A 153 45.15 -18.36 -43.55
N THR A 154 45.15 -17.15 -44.10
CA THR A 154 44.47 -16.87 -45.36
C THR A 154 45.01 -17.82 -46.43
N THR A 155 44.12 -18.52 -47.13
CA THR A 155 44.50 -19.44 -48.21
C THR A 155 45.39 -18.72 -49.24
N PRO A 156 46.38 -19.40 -49.84
CA PRO A 156 47.29 -18.80 -50.83
C PRO A 156 46.55 -18.05 -51.94
N VAL A 157 45.46 -18.63 -52.44
CA VAL A 157 44.56 -18.04 -53.46
C VAL A 157 43.98 -16.70 -53.01
N LYS A 158 43.55 -16.57 -51.74
CA LYS A 158 43.00 -15.31 -51.22
C LYS A 158 44.07 -14.22 -51.12
N ARG A 159 45.32 -14.59 -50.79
CA ARG A 159 46.46 -13.67 -50.79
C ARG A 159 46.84 -13.24 -52.21
N ALA A 160 46.88 -14.18 -53.16
CA ALA A 160 47.17 -13.89 -54.56
C ALA A 160 46.12 -12.95 -55.17
N ARG A 161 44.83 -13.19 -54.90
CA ARG A 161 43.74 -12.30 -55.33
C ARG A 161 43.85 -10.90 -54.73
N GLN A 162 44.20 -10.79 -53.45
CA GLN A 162 44.42 -9.48 -52.79
C GLN A 162 45.65 -8.76 -53.35
N LYS A 163 46.72 -9.47 -53.69
CA LYS A 163 47.90 -8.87 -54.33
C LYS A 163 47.56 -8.34 -55.71
N LEU A 164 46.89 -9.12 -56.55
CA LEU A 164 46.42 -8.67 -57.86
C LEU A 164 45.52 -7.43 -57.74
N ALA A 165 44.57 -7.43 -56.81
CA ALA A 165 43.69 -6.29 -56.59
C ALA A 165 44.44 -5.01 -56.15
N LYS A 166 45.58 -5.14 -55.47
CA LYS A 166 46.40 -4.01 -55.02
C LYS A 166 47.42 -3.55 -56.07
N THR A 167 48.01 -4.47 -56.83
CA THR A 167 49.12 -4.16 -57.75
C THR A 167 48.64 -3.97 -59.20
N GLY A 168 47.53 -4.60 -59.59
CA GLY A 168 46.99 -4.56 -60.95
C GLY A 168 47.94 -5.13 -62.02
N LYS A 169 49.02 -5.81 -61.64
CA LYS A 169 50.06 -6.28 -62.57
C LYS A 169 49.65 -7.60 -63.23
N VAL A 170 49.92 -7.71 -64.53
CA VAL A 170 49.67 -8.93 -65.33
C VAL A 170 50.41 -10.15 -64.76
N GLN A 171 51.61 -9.94 -64.20
CA GLN A 171 52.40 -11.00 -63.57
C GLN A 171 51.74 -11.58 -62.29
N ASP A 172 51.04 -10.76 -61.51
CA ASP A 172 50.33 -11.21 -60.32
C ASP A 172 49.01 -11.90 -60.68
N ALA A 173 48.43 -11.57 -61.84
CA ALA A 173 47.29 -12.29 -62.40
C ALA A 173 47.69 -13.69 -62.84
N ALA A 174 48.81 -13.84 -63.55
CA ALA A 174 49.31 -15.15 -63.97
C ALA A 174 49.53 -16.09 -62.77
N LYS A 175 50.16 -15.59 -61.70
CA LYS A 175 50.35 -16.35 -60.45
C LYS A 175 49.03 -16.73 -59.75
N LEU A 176 47.99 -15.91 -59.88
CA LEU A 176 46.66 -16.27 -59.37
C LEU A 176 46.03 -17.39 -60.19
N PHE A 177 46.16 -17.35 -61.52
CA PHE A 177 45.64 -18.40 -62.40
C PHE A 177 46.39 -19.72 -62.23
N GLU A 178 47.72 -19.69 -62.06
CA GLU A 178 48.53 -20.88 -61.76
C GLU A 178 48.11 -21.58 -60.46
N GLN A 179 47.56 -20.83 -59.49
CA GLN A 179 47.05 -21.40 -58.24
C GLN A 179 45.59 -21.92 -58.32
N LEU A 180 44.92 -21.72 -59.45
CA LEU A 180 43.50 -22.07 -59.65
C LEU A 180 43.31 -23.25 -60.61
N ILE A 181 44.36 -23.68 -61.30
CA ILE A 181 44.39 -24.81 -62.24
C ILE A 181 45.11 -25.97 -61.55
#